data_AF-A0A955CPS7-F1
#
_entry.id   AF-A0A955CPS7-F1
#
_cell.length_a   1.000
_cell.length_b   1.000
_cell.length_c   1.000
_cell.angle_alpha   90.00
_cell.angle_beta   90.00
_cell.angle_gamma   90.00
#
_symmetry.space_group_name_H-M   'P 1'
#
loop_
_entity.id
_entity.type
_entity.pdbx_description
1 polymer ?
#
loop_
_entity_poly.entity_id
_entity_poly.type
_entity_poly.pdbx_seq_one_letter_code
_entity_poly.pdbx_strand_id
1 'polypeptide(L)'
;MTDTQPNVRLVANADEAGVVAASLLAEFAHQSVLARGRFTLAMPGGSSPKSVFAHLSASATSPDFPWRQTKLLWVDERAVPPDHADSNYGAFARDVLPNLPIDPADVHPMRGE
;
A
#
# COMPACT_ATOMS: atom_id res chain seq x y z
N MET A 1 -18.41 16.74 -17.99
CA MET A 1 -17.03 16.66 -17.48
C MET A 1 -17.04 17.29 -16.10
N THR A 2 -16.96 16.49 -15.04
CA THR A 2 -16.68 17.02 -13.70
C THR A 2 -15.28 17.63 -13.75
N ASP A 3 -15.16 18.88 -13.34
CA ASP A 3 -13.90 19.59 -13.18
C ASP A 3 -13.08 18.88 -12.09
N THR A 4 -12.20 17.96 -12.49
CA THR A 4 -11.31 17.26 -11.58
C THR A 4 -10.02 18.05 -11.46
N GLN A 5 -10.05 19.12 -10.66
CA GLN A 5 -8.82 19.76 -10.26
C GLN A 5 -7.97 18.78 -9.44
N PRO A 6 -6.65 18.70 -9.69
CA PRO A 6 -5.78 17.83 -8.92
C PRO A 6 -5.72 18.31 -7.46
N ASN A 7 -5.90 17.38 -6.51
CA ASN A 7 -5.67 17.66 -5.10
C ASN A 7 -4.16 17.56 -4.80
N VAL A 8 -3.49 18.71 -4.74
CA VAL A 8 -2.05 18.79 -4.48
C VAL A 8 -1.80 19.19 -3.02
N ARG A 9 -0.98 18.39 -2.32
CA ARG A 9 -0.54 18.68 -0.95
C ARG A 9 0.97 18.86 -0.92
N LEU A 10 1.43 20.00 -0.41
CA LEU A 10 2.85 20.29 -0.17
C LEU A 10 3.18 19.95 1.29
N VAL A 11 4.27 19.24 1.49
CA VAL A 11 4.80 18.81 2.80
C VAL A 11 6.28 19.16 2.88
N ALA A 12 6.84 19.20 4.09
CA ALA A 12 8.21 19.66 4.29
C ALA A 12 9.26 18.67 3.78
N ASN A 13 8.98 17.36 3.82
CA ASN A 13 9.92 16.32 3.41
C ASN A 13 9.24 14.99 3.06
N ALA A 14 10.04 14.00 2.63
CA ALA A 14 9.56 12.69 2.20
C ALA A 14 8.92 11.86 3.31
N ASP A 15 9.37 12.01 4.57
CA ASP A 15 8.78 11.30 5.70
C ASP A 15 7.37 11.82 6.00
N GLU A 16 7.20 13.15 6.00
CA GLU A 16 5.88 13.78 6.15
C GLU A 16 4.95 13.42 4.98
N ALA A 17 5.48 13.26 3.76
CA ALA A 17 4.72 12.73 2.64
C ALA A 17 4.22 11.30 2.91
N GLY A 18 5.06 10.46 3.53
CA GLY A 18 4.71 9.11 3.95
C GLY A 18 3.56 9.09 4.97
N VAL A 19 3.63 9.96 5.99
CA VAL A 19 2.57 10.13 7.00
C VAL A 19 1.25 10.57 6.37
N VAL A 20 1.28 11.61 5.52
CA VAL A 20 0.07 12.12 4.86
C VAL A 20 -0.53 11.07 3.93
N ALA A 21 0.29 10.35 3.17
CA ALA A 21 -0.18 9.29 2.29
C ALA A 21 -0.78 8.11 3.07
N ALA A 22 -0.20 7.72 4.21
CA ALA A 22 -0.73 6.69 5.09
C ALA A 22 -2.14 7.08 5.60
N SER A 23 -2.29 8.31 6.12
CA SER A 23 -3.59 8.80 6.60
C SER A 23 -4.65 8.84 5.50
N LEU A 24 -4.29 9.24 4.28
CA LEU A 24 -5.20 9.24 3.14
C LEU A 24 -5.61 7.82 2.74
N LEU A 25 -4.67 6.88 2.70
CA LEU A 25 -4.95 5.48 2.41
C LEU A 25 -5.89 4.86 3.45
N ALA A 26 -5.67 5.15 4.73
CA ALA A 26 -6.55 4.67 5.80
C ALA A 26 -7.98 5.18 5.64
N GLU A 27 -8.16 6.47 5.37
CA GLU A 27 -9.46 7.06 5.08
C GLU A 27 -10.13 6.37 3.88
N PHE A 28 -9.42 6.25 2.75
CA PHE A 28 -9.97 5.57 1.57
C PHE A 28 -10.28 4.10 1.81
N ALA A 29 -9.48 3.41 2.62
CA ALA A 29 -9.71 2.02 3.00
C ALA A 29 -11.01 1.88 3.80
N HIS A 30 -11.18 2.71 4.85
CA HIS A 30 -12.40 2.72 5.65
C HIS A 30 -13.64 3.03 4.80
N GLN A 31 -13.60 4.09 3.98
CA GLN A 31 -14.73 4.45 3.11
C GLN A 31 -15.07 3.33 2.12
N SER A 32 -14.05 2.68 1.53
CA SER A 32 -14.27 1.58 0.59
C SER A 32 -14.87 0.36 1.26
N VAL A 33 -14.39 0.01 2.46
CA VAL A 33 -14.92 -1.12 3.24
C VAL A 33 -16.34 -0.85 3.70
N LEU A 34 -16.65 0.36 4.18
CA LEU A 34 -18.02 0.74 4.55
C LEU A 34 -18.97 0.66 3.35
N ALA A 35 -18.53 1.13 2.17
CA ALA A 35 -19.39 1.17 0.99
C ALA A 35 -19.53 -0.18 0.27
N ARG A 36 -18.51 -1.05 0.31
CA ARG A 36 -18.40 -2.23 -0.58
C ARG A 36 -17.93 -3.50 0.10
N GLY A 37 -17.64 -3.46 1.40
CA GLY A 37 -17.10 -4.59 2.17
C GLY A 37 -15.64 -4.94 1.85
N ARG A 38 -14.95 -4.18 0.99
CA ARG A 38 -13.55 -4.40 0.62
C ARG A 38 -12.82 -3.13 0.21
N PHE A 39 -11.50 -3.14 0.41
CA PHE A 39 -10.56 -2.18 -0.15
C PHE A 39 -9.57 -2.93 -1.06
N THR A 40 -9.19 -2.33 -2.19
CA THR A 40 -8.20 -2.93 -3.10
C THR A 40 -7.19 -1.86 -3.46
N LEU A 41 -5.92 -2.14 -3.15
CA LEU A 41 -4.81 -1.24 -3.36
C LEU A 41 -3.91 -1.78 -4.46
N ALA A 42 -3.70 -0.96 -5.49
CA ALA A 42 -2.76 -1.21 -6.56
C ALA A 42 -1.39 -0.65 -6.15
N MET A 43 -0.48 -1.55 -5.77
CA MET A 43 0.86 -1.30 -5.27
C MET A 43 1.82 -0.97 -6.41
N PRO A 44 2.41 0.24 -6.41
CA PRO A 44 3.51 0.55 -7.31
C PRO A 44 4.81 -0.09 -6.83
N GLY A 45 5.77 -0.25 -7.74
CA GLY A 45 7.16 -0.49 -7.37
C GLY A 45 7.83 0.71 -6.68
N GLY A 46 9.14 0.56 -6.42
CA GLY A 46 9.99 1.62 -5.84
C GLY A 46 9.97 1.68 -4.30
N SER A 47 10.58 2.74 -3.76
CA SER A 47 10.83 2.87 -2.31
C SER A 47 9.71 3.57 -1.53
N SER A 48 8.87 4.37 -2.20
CA SER A 48 7.80 5.13 -1.55
C SER A 48 6.78 4.27 -0.78
N PRO A 49 6.34 3.10 -1.29
CA PRO A 49 5.43 2.23 -0.55
C PRO A 49 5.99 1.78 0.80
N LYS A 50 7.32 1.57 0.92
CA LYS A 50 7.92 1.12 2.19
C LYS A 50 7.67 2.12 3.32
N SER A 51 7.89 3.41 3.07
CA SER A 51 7.66 4.46 4.07
C SER A 51 6.18 4.57 4.45
N VAL A 52 5.29 4.55 3.46
CA VAL A 52 3.84 4.64 3.69
C VAL A 52 3.34 3.47 4.54
N PHE A 53 3.79 2.25 4.25
CA PHE A 53 3.37 1.08 5.03
C PHE A 53 4.02 1.01 6.40
N ALA A 54 5.25 1.49 6.57
CA ALA A 54 5.84 1.66 7.90
C ALA A 54 4.94 2.55 8.76
N HIS A 55 4.47 3.68 8.22
CA HIS A 55 3.52 4.56 8.90
C HIS A 55 2.14 3.92 9.08
N LEU A 56 1.59 3.18 8.10
CA LEU A 56 0.31 2.47 8.29
C LEU A 56 0.38 1.38 9.36
N SER A 57 1.51 0.65 9.44
CA SER A 57 1.72 -0.42 10.42
C SER A 57 2.03 0.10 11.82
N ALA A 58 2.57 1.32 11.92
CA ALA A 58 2.75 1.98 13.20
C ALA A 58 1.37 2.33 13.79
N SER A 59 1.02 1.68 14.89
CA SER A 59 -0.28 1.82 15.60
C SER A 59 -0.68 3.28 15.93
N ALA A 60 0.24 4.23 15.89
CA ALA A 60 -0.04 5.65 16.13
C ALA A 60 -0.74 6.34 14.96
N THR A 61 -0.61 5.82 13.75
CA THR A 61 -1.05 6.48 12.50
C THR A 61 -2.29 5.83 11.92
N SER A 62 -2.53 4.52 12.14
CA SER A 62 -3.77 3.83 11.71
C SER A 62 -4.03 2.54 12.51
N PRO A 63 -4.42 2.63 13.79
CA PRO A 63 -4.69 1.45 14.63
C PRO A 63 -5.80 0.54 14.08
N ASP A 64 -6.70 1.09 13.25
CA ASP A 64 -7.91 0.41 12.77
C ASP A 64 -7.90 0.09 11.27
N PHE A 65 -6.74 0.14 10.59
CA PHE A 65 -6.70 -0.12 9.15
C PHE A 65 -7.33 -1.51 8.82
N PRO A 66 -8.30 -1.59 7.88
CA PRO A 66 -9.12 -2.78 7.66
C PRO A 66 -8.38 -3.85 6.83
N TRP A 67 -7.30 -4.40 7.36
CA TRP A 67 -6.42 -5.37 6.68
C TRP A 67 -7.17 -6.63 6.23
N ARG A 68 -8.13 -7.12 7.01
CA ARG A 68 -8.94 -8.32 6.68
C ARG A 68 -9.87 -8.13 5.49
N GLN A 69 -10.10 -6.89 5.07
CA GLN A 69 -10.91 -6.54 3.90
C GLN A 69 -10.06 -5.93 2.78
N THR A 70 -8.74 -5.90 2.96
CA THR A 70 -7.80 -5.28 2.03
C THR A 70 -7.20 -6.33 1.11
N LYS A 71 -7.22 -6.05 -0.20
CA LYS A 71 -6.51 -6.81 -1.23
C LYS A 71 -5.35 -5.98 -1.78
N LEU A 72 -4.20 -6.60 -1.94
CA LEU A 72 -3.01 -5.99 -2.54
C LEU A 72 -2.77 -6.56 -3.94
N LEU A 73 -2.60 -5.68 -4.93
CA LEU A 73 -2.27 -6.02 -6.31
C LEU A 73 -0.98 -5.29 -6.70
N TRP A 74 -0.01 -5.94 -7.34
CA TRP A 74 1.13 -5.22 -7.90
C TRP A 74 0.82 -4.74 -9.32
N VAL A 75 1.12 -3.47 -9.64
CA VAL A 75 0.87 -2.91 -10.99
C VAL A 75 2.03 -3.11 -11.96
N ASP A 76 3.24 -3.30 -11.42
CA ASP A 76 4.44 -3.61 -12.19
C ASP A 76 5.34 -4.56 -11.40
N GLU A 77 6.10 -5.38 -12.12
CA GLU A 77 7.14 -6.25 -11.56
C GLU A 77 8.30 -6.36 -12.56
N ARG A 78 9.49 -6.60 -12.04
CA ARG A 78 10.69 -6.91 -12.82
C ARG A 78 10.66 -8.38 -13.24
N ALA A 79 11.16 -8.66 -14.44
CA ALA A 79 11.27 -10.03 -14.97
C ALA A 79 12.44 -10.78 -14.34
N VAL A 80 12.34 -11.02 -13.03
CA VAL A 80 13.31 -11.71 -12.19
C VAL A 80 12.56 -12.60 -11.18
N PRO A 81 13.22 -13.61 -10.60
CA PRO A 81 12.63 -14.42 -9.55
C PRO A 81 12.11 -13.60 -8.35
N PRO A 82 11.05 -14.04 -7.66
CA PRO A 82 10.47 -13.32 -6.52
C PRO A 82 11.42 -13.10 -5.32
N ASP A 83 12.44 -13.93 -5.18
CA ASP A 83 13.47 -13.81 -4.13
C ASP A 83 14.62 -12.87 -4.54
N HIS A 84 14.67 -12.44 -5.81
CA HIS A 84 15.68 -11.51 -6.31
C HIS A 84 15.61 -10.15 -5.58
N ALA A 85 16.75 -9.46 -5.51
CA ALA A 85 16.85 -8.16 -4.85
C ALA A 85 16.00 -7.07 -5.53
N ASP A 86 15.85 -7.17 -6.85
CA ASP A 86 15.14 -6.19 -7.70
C ASP A 86 13.63 -6.43 -7.81
N SER A 87 13.09 -7.52 -7.23
CA SER A 87 11.64 -7.77 -7.26
C SER A 87 10.91 -6.75 -6.37
N ASN A 88 9.94 -6.05 -6.97
CA ASN A 88 9.05 -5.12 -6.28
C ASN A 88 8.26 -5.85 -5.19
N TYR A 89 7.69 -7.01 -5.52
CA TYR A 89 7.01 -7.88 -4.57
C TYR A 89 7.99 -8.43 -3.54
N GLY A 90 9.13 -8.97 -3.97
CA GLY A 90 10.13 -9.61 -3.11
C GLY A 90 10.61 -8.69 -1.98
N ALA A 91 10.90 -7.42 -2.30
CA ALA A 91 11.28 -6.43 -1.30
C ALA A 91 10.17 -6.18 -0.26
N PHE A 92 8.91 -6.07 -0.70
CA PHE A 92 7.77 -5.86 0.20
C PHE A 92 7.45 -7.11 1.03
N ALA A 93 7.53 -8.29 0.42
CA ALA A 93 7.26 -9.58 1.04
C ALA A 93 8.27 -9.92 2.15
N ARG A 94 9.53 -9.46 2.01
CA ARG A 94 10.56 -9.63 3.05
C ARG A 94 10.42 -8.61 4.18
N ASP A 95 10.22 -7.33 3.84
CA ASP A 95 10.41 -6.24 4.81
C ASP A 95 9.10 -5.83 5.52
N VAL A 96 7.95 -5.99 4.84
CA VAL A 96 6.69 -5.37 5.28
C VAL A 96 5.60 -6.40 5.52
N LEU A 97 5.35 -7.28 4.54
CA LEU A 97 4.24 -8.23 4.57
C LEU A 97 4.16 -9.11 5.84
N PRO A 98 5.28 -9.59 6.43
CA PRO A 98 5.23 -10.43 7.63
C PRO A 98 4.66 -9.72 8.86
N ASN A 99 4.62 -8.38 8.86
CA ASN A 99 4.12 -7.56 9.95
C ASN A 99 2.66 -7.11 9.77
N LEU A 100 2.01 -7.47 8.66
CA LEU A 100 0.65 -7.04 8.35
C LEU A 100 -0.37 -8.14 8.70
N PRO A 101 -1.50 -7.81 9.37
CA PRO A 101 -2.56 -8.77 9.66
C PRO A 101 -3.50 -8.98 8.45
N ILE A 102 -2.91 -9.23 7.28
CA ILE A 102 -3.60 -9.50 6.00
C ILE A 102 -3.60 -11.00 5.72
N ASP A 103 -4.67 -11.50 5.10
CA ASP A 103 -4.71 -12.89 4.63
C ASP A 103 -3.79 -13.05 3.41
N PRO A 104 -2.87 -14.03 3.38
CA PRO A 104 -2.04 -14.31 2.21
C PRO A 104 -2.85 -14.53 0.92
N ALA A 105 -4.09 -15.01 1.01
CA ALA A 105 -4.98 -15.17 -0.15
C ALA A 105 -5.45 -13.84 -0.76
N ASP A 106 -5.30 -12.72 -0.04
CA ASP A 106 -5.61 -11.37 -0.49
C ASP A 106 -4.38 -10.60 -1.01
N VAL A 107 -3.23 -11.28 -1.08
CA VAL A 107 -1.99 -10.74 -1.65
C VAL A 107 -1.78 -11.33 -3.04
N HIS A 108 -1.82 -10.48 -4.06
CA HIS A 108 -1.76 -10.91 -5.46
C HIS A 108 -0.52 -10.29 -6.14
N PRO A 109 0.65 -10.93 -6.04
CA PRO A 109 1.83 -10.50 -6.78
C PRO A 109 1.62 -10.65 -8.30
N MET A 110 2.18 -9.72 -9.06
CA MET A 110 2.32 -9.88 -10.51
C MET A 110 3.39 -10.93 -10.78
N ARG A 111 3.16 -11.80 -11.77
CA ARG A 111 4.18 -12.78 -12.20
C ARG A 111 5.24 -12.07 -13.04
N GLY A 112 6.48 -12.07 -12.56
CA GLY A 112 7.64 -11.63 -13.32
C GLY A 112 8.15 -12.69 -14.31
N GLU A 113 7.80 -13.96 -14.08
CA GLU A 113 8.19 -15.16 -14.83
C GLU A 113 7.13 -16.27 -14.76
#